data_AF-A0A961ZX20-F1
#
_entry.id   AF-A0A961ZX20-F1
#
_cell.length_a   1.000
_cell.length_b   1.000
_cell.length_c   1.000
_cell.angle_alpha   90.00
_cell.angle_beta   90.00
_cell.angle_gamma   90.00
#
_symmetry.space_group_name_H-M   'P 1'
#
loop_
_entity.id
_entity.type
_entity.pdbx_description
1 polymer ?
#
loop_
_entity_poly.entity_id
_entity_poly.type
_entity_poly.pdbx_seq_one_letter_code
_entity_poly.pdbx_strand_id
1 'polypeptide(L)' 'MTSAMIGLLGGAVLGLVNFGILRSVADRTEGAKPTSQQRQVANIMRGMAWADLIIFPAFGYFIVPMIYE' A
#
# COMPACT_ATOMS: atom_id res chain seq x y z
N MET A 1 -14.68 -19.46 -7.46
CA MET A 1 -13.71 -18.49 -6.91
C MET A 1 -13.35 -18.98 -5.51
N THR A 2 -12.07 -19.20 -5.20
CA THR A 2 -11.64 -19.72 -3.89
C THR A 2 -11.56 -18.61 -2.84
N SER A 3 -11.63 -18.95 -1.54
CA SER A 3 -11.40 -18.05 -0.40
C SER A 3 -10.09 -17.26 -0.56
N ALA A 4 -9.02 -17.95 -0.98
CA ALA A 4 -7.71 -17.37 -1.25
C ALA A 4 -7.71 -16.37 -2.42
N MET A 5 -8.46 -16.65 -3.50
CA MET A 5 -8.62 -15.70 -4.62
C MET A 5 -9.39 -14.44 -4.20
N ILE A 6 -10.42 -14.59 -3.37
CA ILE A 6 -11.17 -13.44 -2.82
C ILE A 6 -10.22 -12.57 -1.99
N GLY A 7 -9.43 -13.19 -1.11
CA GLY A 7 -8.46 -12.49 -0.29
C GLY A 7 -7.37 -11.80 -1.10
N LEU A 8 -6.83 -12.45 -2.13
CA LEU A 8 -5.84 -11.86 -3.02
C LEU A 8 -6.39 -10.63 -3.76
N LEU A 9 -7.60 -10.73 -4.31
CA LEU A 9 -8.24 -9.61 -5.02
C LEU A 9 -8.56 -8.46 -4.06
N GLY A 10 -9.11 -8.77 -2.88
CA GLY A 10 -9.38 -7.77 -1.84
C GLY A 10 -8.10 -7.06 -1.37
N GLY A 11 -7.04 -7.84 -1.12
CA GLY A 11 -5.72 -7.31 -0.78
C GLY A 11 -5.11 -6.48 -1.90
N ALA A 12 -5.23 -6.89 -3.16
CA ALA A 12 -4.76 -6.10 -4.31
C ALA A 12 -5.48 -4.74 -4.40
N VAL A 13 -6.79 -4.71 -4.20
CA VAL A 13 -7.57 -3.46 -4.18
C VAL A 13 -7.13 -2.56 -3.02
N LEU A 14 -6.97 -3.11 -1.82
CA LEU A 14 -6.47 -2.35 -0.66
C LEU A 14 -5.06 -1.80 -0.90
N GLY A 15 -4.17 -2.59 -1.51
CA GLY A 15 -2.84 -2.16 -1.88
C GLY A 15 -2.85 -1.00 -2.87
N LEU A 16 -3.71 -1.05 -3.90
CA LEU A 16 -3.86 0.04 -4.87
C LEU A 16 -4.41 1.33 -4.24
N VAL A 17 -5.40 1.21 -3.36
CA VAL A 17 -5.94 2.36 -2.62
C VAL A 17 -4.87 2.96 -1.72
N ASN A 18 -4.15 2.13 -0.95
CA ASN A 18 -3.10 2.62 -0.06
C ASN A 18 -1.94 3.26 -0.83
N PHE A 19 -1.57 2.69 -1.98
CA PHE A 19 -0.59 3.28 -2.88
C PHE A 19 -0.98 4.70 -3.30
N GLY A 20 -2.23 4.89 -3.72
CA GLY A 20 -2.77 6.20 -4.09
C GLY A 20 -2.73 7.20 -2.94
N ILE A 21 -3.12 6.77 -1.73
CA ILE A 21 -3.11 7.61 -0.53
C ILE A 21 -1.69 8.02 -0.16
N LEU A 22 -0.76 7.07 -0.04
CA LEU A 22 0.63 7.34 0.35
C LEU A 22 1.34 8.24 -0.67
N ARG A 23 1.05 8.07 -1.96
CA ARG A 23 1.61 8.94 -3.00
C ARG A 23 1.05 10.36 -2.90
N SER A 24 -0.26 10.50 -2.69
CA SER A 24 -0.90 11.81 -2.45
C SER A 24 -0.36 12.50 -1.19
N VAL A 25 -0.16 11.76 -0.10
CA VAL A 25 0.42 12.28 1.15
C VAL A 25 1.89 12.66 0.95
N ALA A 26 2.68 11.86 0.23
CA ALA A 26 4.07 12.17 -0.10
C ALA A 26 4.18 13.48 -0.90
N ASP A 27 3.33 13.66 -1.92
CA ASP A 27 3.33 14.85 -2.76
C ASP A 27 2.89 16.10 -1.97
N ARG A 28 1.93 15.95 -1.06
CA ARG A 28 1.55 17.02 -0.10
C ARG A 28 2.66 17.36 0.89
N THR A 29 3.46 16.36 1.28
CA THR A 29 4.57 16.54 2.24
C THR A 29 5.74 17.28 1.62
N GLU A 30 5.99 17.11 0.32
CA GLU A 30 7.03 17.85 -0.39
C GLU A 30 6.66 19.33 -0.61
N GLY A 31 5.41 19.67 -0.92
CA GLY A 31 4.98 21.08 -1.04
C GLY A 31 5.87 21.94 -1.99
N ALA A 32 5.79 23.28 -1.87
CA ALA A 32 6.46 24.19 -2.82
C ALA A 32 7.95 24.46 -2.50
N LYS A 33 8.37 24.32 -1.23
CA LYS A 33 9.76 24.49 -0.78
C LYS A 33 10.12 23.47 0.32
N PRO A 34 10.26 22.18 -0.05
CA PRO A 34 10.52 21.14 0.94
C PRO A 34 11.91 21.28 1.56
N THR A 35 11.99 21.00 2.86
CA THR A 35 13.26 20.74 3.55
C THR A 35 13.85 19.39 3.10
N SER A 36 15.14 19.17 3.35
CA SER A 36 15.80 17.88 3.06
C SER A 36 15.10 16.70 3.74
N GLN A 37 14.63 16.90 4.98
CA GLN A 37 13.91 15.89 5.75
C GLN A 37 12.53 15.57 5.13
N GLN A 38 11.80 16.58 4.64
CA GLN A 38 10.50 16.37 3.98
C GLN A 38 10.65 15.55 2.68
N ARG A 39 11.69 15.81 1.89
CA ARG A 39 12.01 14.99 0.70
C ARG A 39 12.34 13.54 1.06
N GLN A 40 13.13 13.34 2.13
CA GLN A 40 13.47 12.01 2.59
C GLN A 40 12.23 11.23 3.01
N VAL A 41 11.34 11.85 3.80
CA VAL A 41 10.09 11.24 4.24
C VAL A 41 9.17 10.96 3.05
N ALA A 42 9.03 11.89 2.09
CA ALA A 42 8.24 11.68 0.88
C ALA A 42 8.76 10.50 0.04
N ASN A 43 10.08 10.35 -0.10
CA ASN A 43 10.67 9.23 -0.81
C ASN A 43 10.49 7.90 -0.07
N ILE A 44 10.57 7.89 1.25
CA ILE A 44 10.25 6.70 2.07
C ILE A 44 8.78 6.33 1.87
N MET A 45 7.87 7.28 1.95
CA MET A 45 6.43 7.03 1.74
C MET A 45 6.14 6.47 0.34
N ARG A 46 6.79 7.00 -0.70
CA ARG A 46 6.70 6.45 -2.06
C ARG A 46 7.26 5.03 -2.14
N GLY A 47 8.37 4.74 -1.47
CA GLY A 47 8.95 3.40 -1.41
C GLY A 47 8.04 2.40 -0.69
N MET A 48 7.47 2.79 0.46
CA MET A 48 6.50 1.98 1.19
C MET A 48 5.24 1.72 0.37
N ALA A 49 4.74 2.73 -0.36
CA ALA A 49 3.60 2.56 -1.26
C ALA A 49 3.83 1.42 -2.27
N TRP A 50 5.03 1.31 -2.84
CA TRP A 50 5.37 0.20 -3.75
C TRP A 50 5.41 -1.16 -3.03
N ALA A 51 5.95 -1.21 -1.82
CA ALA A 51 5.97 -2.45 -1.03
C ALA A 51 4.55 -2.94 -0.71
N ASP A 52 3.64 -2.00 -0.40
CA ASP A 52 2.25 -2.28 -0.07
C ASP A 52 1.48 -2.94 -1.22
N LEU A 53 1.81 -2.62 -2.48
CA LEU A 53 1.23 -3.30 -3.64
C LEU A 53 1.50 -4.80 -3.68
N ILE A 54 2.53 -5.28 -2.98
CA ILE A 54 2.86 -6.70 -2.85
C ILE A 54 2.36 -7.24 -1.52
N ILE A 55 2.58 -6.49 -0.43
CA ILE A 55 2.24 -6.92 0.93
C ILE A 55 0.74 -7.12 1.08
N PHE A 56 -0.11 -6.19 0.65
CA PHE A 56 -1.55 -6.33 0.83
C PHE A 56 -2.17 -7.52 0.09
N PRO A 57 -1.90 -7.76 -1.21
CA PRO A 57 -2.40 -8.97 -1.88
C PRO A 57 -1.82 -10.26 -1.29
N ALA A 58 -0.54 -10.30 -0.90
CA ALA A 58 0.04 -11.46 -0.23
C ALA A 58 -0.66 -11.71 1.11
N PHE A 59 -0.82 -10.68 1.94
CA PHE A 59 -1.49 -10.77 3.23
C PHE A 59 -2.94 -11.22 3.07
N GLY A 60 -3.67 -10.65 2.11
CA GLY A 60 -5.04 -11.06 1.78
C GLY A 60 -5.12 -12.52 1.32
N TYR A 61 -4.18 -12.98 0.50
CA TYR A 61 -4.13 -14.38 0.06
C TYR A 61 -3.95 -15.38 1.21
N PHE A 62 -3.11 -15.05 2.21
CA PHE A 62 -2.84 -15.96 3.34
C PHE A 62 -3.85 -15.84 4.49
N ILE A 63 -4.29 -14.62 4.81
CA ILE A 63 -5.09 -14.34 6.00
C ILE A 63 -6.56 -14.67 5.77
N VAL A 64 -7.10 -14.41 4.58
CA VAL A 64 -8.52 -14.66 4.31
C VAL A 64 -8.85 -16.15 4.43
N PRO A 65 -8.13 -17.10 3.82
CA PRO A 65 -8.38 -18.53 4.07
C PRO A 65 -8.34 -18.89 5.55
N MET A 66 -7.39 -18.35 6.33
CA MET A 66 -7.24 -18.64 7.76
C MET A 66 -8.42 -18.19 8.63
N ILE A 67 -9.23 -17.23 8.17
CA ILE A 67 -10.40 -16.73 8.90
C ILE A 67 -11.68 -17.48 8.51
N TYR A 68 -11.73 -18.01 7.29
CA TYR A 68 -12.93 -18.60 6.70
C TYR A 68 -12.88 -20.15 6.62
N GLU A 69 -11.73 -20.76 6.89
CA GLU A 69 -11.51 -22.22 7.00
C GLU A 69 -11.14 -22.59 8.43
#